data_AF-A0A9Q1A866-F1
#
_entry.id   AF-A0A9Q1A866-F1
#
_cell.length_a   1.000
_cell.length_b   1.000
_cell.length_c   1.000
_cell.angle_alpha   90.00
_cell.angle_beta   90.00
_cell.angle_gamma   90.00
#
_symmetry.space_group_name_H-M   'P 1'
#
loop_
_entity.id
_entity.type
_entity.pdbx_description
1 polymer ?
#
loop_
_entity_poly.entity_id
_entity_poly.type
_entity_poly.pdbx_seq_one_letter_code
_entity_poly.pdbx_strand_id
1 'polypeptide(L)'
;MEEGLSEEAIKESEQIMRDEFSLLHNHLVVFKQKQALLVDTLRQLESEKVDLEDTVVDESQRQHENMSGLRQQKSAEGSASGSDDDHDRNDAAEEETDDDDDDDDDEFLDTRDFLSSSSFKSAESEFWKAPYDSDEDEGPLDIEDGMNSCIKSVGSNYPCVMRRKKLPDPVEKEKGVSLWSMIKDNIGKDLTRVCLPVYFNEPLSSLQKCFEDLEYSFLLDQAYEFGKMGNSLMRALHVAAFAVSGYASTDGRHCKPFNPLLGETYEADYPDKGIRFISEKVSHHPMVVACHCEGRGWKFWEFDDGEIFQWSKVTTSIYNLILGKLYCDHYGTMKIQGNQKYSCKLKFKEQSFIDRNPHQVLGGVQDKNGKTVASLFGKWDDSMHYKINGDSRNANGSEPHLLWKRSQPSKHLTRYNLSRFAITLNELKPGLKEKLPSTDSRLRPDQRCLENGEYTKANEEKLRLEQRQRQARKMQERGWKPRWFVKEKGGEAYSYIGGYWEAKEKGDWESCPDIFGQVPTDQNSD
;
A
#
# COMPACT_ATOMS: atom_id res chain seq x y z
N MET A 1 77.24 -18.40 9.30
CA MET A 1 76.25 -17.33 9.55
C MET A 1 74.94 -18.02 9.82
N GLU A 2 74.69 -18.39 11.08
CA GLU A 2 73.34 -18.73 11.54
C GLU A 2 72.76 -17.42 12.09
N GLU A 3 72.06 -16.66 11.25
CA GLU A 3 71.24 -15.55 11.70
C GLU A 3 69.89 -16.11 12.15
N GLY A 4 69.86 -16.68 13.35
CA GLY A 4 68.62 -17.02 14.05
C GLY A 4 68.11 -15.81 14.83
N LEU A 5 66.85 -15.43 14.61
CA LEU A 5 66.15 -14.43 15.44
C LEU A 5 66.25 -14.81 16.93
N SER A 6 66.66 -13.87 17.79
CA SER A 6 66.79 -14.13 19.24
C SER A 6 65.40 -14.28 19.88
N GLU A 7 65.26 -15.20 20.85
CA GLU A 7 64.00 -15.41 21.60
C GLU A 7 63.53 -14.13 22.29
N GLU A 8 64.44 -13.27 22.70
CA GLU A 8 64.15 -11.97 23.31
C GLU A 8 63.43 -11.03 22.33
N ALA A 9 63.88 -10.98 21.06
CA ALA A 9 63.24 -10.16 20.03
C ALA A 9 61.82 -10.65 19.70
N ILE A 10 61.59 -11.97 19.76
CA ILE A 10 60.26 -12.57 19.59
C ILE A 10 59.34 -12.17 20.76
N LYS A 11 59.81 -12.29 22.00
CA LYS A 11 59.04 -11.89 23.19
C LYS A 11 58.72 -10.39 23.22
N GLU A 12 59.66 -9.55 22.81
CA GLU A 12 59.45 -8.10 22.70
C GLU A 12 58.37 -7.78 21.66
N SER A 13 58.43 -8.43 20.48
CA SER A 13 57.43 -8.27 19.43
C SER A 13 56.03 -8.76 19.87
N GLU A 14 55.95 -9.87 20.59
CA GLU A 14 54.69 -10.37 21.15
C GLU A 14 54.11 -9.41 22.20
N GLN A 15 54.96 -8.81 23.03
CA GLN A 15 54.53 -7.85 24.05
C GLN A 15 53.99 -6.58 23.41
N ILE A 16 54.68 -6.03 22.39
CA ILE A 16 54.22 -4.88 21.61
C ILE A 16 52.85 -5.18 20.98
N MET A 17 52.69 -6.35 20.36
CA MET A 17 51.41 -6.76 19.77
C MET A 17 50.28 -6.87 20.81
N ARG A 18 50.56 -7.40 22.01
CA ARG A 18 49.57 -7.49 23.10
C ARG A 18 49.16 -6.12 23.64
N ASP A 19 50.11 -5.20 23.74
CA ASP A 19 49.86 -3.85 24.22
C ASP A 19 49.06 -3.04 23.20
N GLU A 20 49.41 -3.11 21.91
CA GLU A 20 48.63 -2.49 20.83
C GLU A 20 47.22 -3.09 20.73
N PHE A 21 47.07 -4.41 20.85
CA PHE A 21 45.77 -5.06 20.84
C PHE A 21 44.91 -4.63 22.05
N SER A 22 45.51 -4.52 23.23
CA SER A 22 44.81 -4.03 24.42
C SER A 22 44.38 -2.57 24.27
N LEU A 23 45.21 -1.73 23.65
CA LEU A 23 44.88 -0.33 23.38
C LEU A 23 43.72 -0.21 22.37
N LEU A 24 43.75 -0.99 21.29
CA LEU A 24 42.65 -1.10 20.32
C LEU A 24 41.36 -1.61 20.97
N HIS A 25 41.45 -2.63 21.82
CA HIS A 25 40.31 -3.15 22.57
C HIS A 25 39.69 -2.08 23.46
N ASN A 26 40.50 -1.34 24.22
CA ASN A 26 40.03 -0.24 25.07
C ASN A 26 39.36 0.87 24.25
N HIS A 27 39.93 1.24 23.11
CA HIS A 27 39.31 2.20 22.18
C HIS A 27 37.97 1.70 21.65
N LEU A 28 37.86 0.42 21.30
CA LEU A 28 36.62 -0.20 20.83
C LEU A 28 35.54 -0.18 21.93
N VAL A 29 35.91 -0.46 23.18
CA VAL A 29 34.99 -0.42 24.33
C VAL A 29 34.48 1.01 24.55
N VAL A 30 35.36 2.01 24.53
CA VAL A 30 34.96 3.43 24.65
C VAL A 30 34.06 3.84 23.48
N PHE A 31 34.36 3.39 22.26
CA PHE A 31 33.53 3.68 21.09
C PHE A 31 32.15 3.04 21.20
N LYS A 32 32.05 1.79 21.68
CA LYS A 32 30.78 1.12 21.99
C LYS A 32 29.98 1.85 23.05
N GLN A 33 30.62 2.34 24.11
CA GLN A 33 29.96 3.14 25.15
C GLN A 33 29.42 4.46 24.60
N LYS A 34 30.21 5.18 23.78
CA LYS A 34 29.75 6.40 23.10
C LYS A 34 28.59 6.11 22.15
N GLN A 35 28.63 5.00 21.42
CA GLN A 35 27.55 4.58 20.55
C GLN A 35 26.27 4.28 21.34
N ALA A 36 26.36 3.58 22.48
CA ALA A 36 25.22 3.31 23.36
C ALA A 36 24.60 4.61 23.88
N LEU A 37 25.42 5.54 24.39
CA LEU A 37 24.94 6.84 24.86
C LEU A 37 24.25 7.64 23.75
N LEU A 38 24.78 7.58 22.52
CA LEU A 38 24.18 8.27 21.38
C LEU A 38 22.82 7.66 21.00
N VAL A 39 22.68 6.33 21.09
CA VAL A 39 21.41 5.63 20.87
C VAL A 39 20.39 5.98 21.95
N ASP A 40 20.80 6.04 23.21
CA ASP A 40 19.92 6.43 24.32
C ASP A 40 19.49 7.90 24.19
N THR A 41 20.40 8.78 23.77
CA THR A 41 20.07 10.19 23.49
C THR A 41 19.08 10.31 22.33
N LEU A 42 19.24 9.50 21.27
CA LEU A 42 18.29 9.47 20.15
C LEU A 42 16.91 8.97 20.58
N ARG A 43 16.83 7.94 21.44
CA ARG A 43 15.58 7.48 22.07
C ARG A 43 14.90 8.58 22.86
N GLN A 44 15.68 9.34 23.64
CA GLN A 44 15.13 10.45 24.42
C GLN A 44 14.60 11.56 23.51
N LEU A 45 15.36 11.96 22.48
CA LEU A 45 14.91 12.96 21.51
C LEU A 45 13.69 12.49 20.70
N GLU A 46 13.55 11.19 20.46
CA GLU A 46 12.36 10.58 19.86
C GLU A 46 11.14 10.74 20.78
N SER A 47 11.27 10.40 22.06
CA SER A 47 10.20 10.64 23.05
C SER A 47 9.84 12.12 23.11
N GLU A 48 10.82 13.02 23.22
CA GLU A 48 10.58 14.46 23.24
C GLU A 48 9.93 14.97 21.94
N LYS A 49 10.30 14.41 20.78
CA LYS A 49 9.65 14.73 19.50
C LYS A 49 8.19 14.28 19.50
N VAL A 50 7.91 13.04 19.92
CA VAL A 50 6.54 12.52 20.00
C VAL A 50 5.71 13.36 20.98
N ASP A 51 6.25 13.66 22.16
CA ASP A 51 5.60 14.51 23.16
C ASP A 51 5.30 15.91 22.61
N LEU A 52 6.21 16.49 21.82
CA LEU A 52 5.99 17.78 21.15
C LEU A 52 4.93 17.69 20.05
N GLU A 53 4.93 16.61 19.25
CA GLU A 53 3.92 16.38 18.22
C GLU A 53 2.53 16.20 18.88
N ASP A 54 2.44 15.44 19.97
CA ASP A 54 1.22 15.23 20.77
C ASP A 54 0.77 16.52 21.45
N THR A 55 1.70 17.30 22.03
CA THR A 55 1.38 18.62 22.61
C THR A 55 0.80 19.57 21.55
N VAL A 56 1.35 19.57 20.33
CA VAL A 56 0.83 20.39 19.23
C VAL A 56 -0.55 19.93 18.81
N VAL A 57 -0.81 18.62 18.79
CA VAL A 57 -2.13 18.04 18.53
C VAL A 57 -3.13 18.45 19.62
N ASP A 58 -2.76 18.31 20.89
CA ASP A 58 -3.58 18.66 22.05
C ASP A 58 -3.87 20.15 22.16
N GLU A 59 -2.87 21.03 21.95
CA GLU A 59 -3.07 22.48 21.90
C GLU A 59 -4.03 22.86 20.78
N SER A 60 -3.91 22.22 19.61
CA SER A 60 -4.81 22.45 18.48
C SER A 60 -6.25 22.01 18.80
N GLN A 61 -6.43 20.90 19.50
CA GLN A 61 -7.76 20.43 19.95
C GLN A 61 -8.35 21.37 21.02
N ARG A 62 -7.56 21.79 22.02
CA ARG A 62 -7.99 22.72 23.08
C ARG A 62 -8.36 24.12 22.55
N GLN A 63 -7.67 24.62 21.53
CA GLN A 63 -8.07 25.86 20.85
C GLN A 63 -9.43 25.72 20.15
N HIS A 64 -9.74 24.53 19.62
CA HIS A 64 -10.99 24.23 18.95
C HIS A 64 -12.17 24.07 19.95
N GLU A 65 -11.90 23.50 21.14
CA GLU A 65 -12.87 23.45 22.24
C GLU A 65 -13.15 24.84 22.83
N ASN A 66 -12.12 25.68 23.01
CA ASN A 66 -12.31 27.07 23.46
C ASN A 66 -13.08 27.92 22.44
N MET A 67 -12.92 27.68 21.13
CA MET A 67 -13.70 28.36 20.07
C MET A 67 -15.15 27.87 19.96
N SER A 68 -15.44 26.63 20.34
CA SER A 68 -16.82 26.11 20.41
C SER A 68 -17.54 26.55 21.70
N GLY A 69 -16.83 26.66 22.82
CA GLY A 69 -17.33 27.24 24.07
C GLY A 69 -17.67 28.73 23.96
N LEU A 70 -16.92 29.50 23.17
CA LEU A 70 -17.21 30.92 22.94
C LEU A 70 -18.48 31.18 22.12
N ARG A 71 -18.99 30.16 21.40
CA ARG A 71 -20.25 30.24 20.65
C ARG A 71 -21.48 30.02 21.54
N GLN A 72 -21.32 29.36 22.69
CA GLN A 72 -22.39 29.16 23.68
C GLN A 72 -22.55 30.36 24.64
N GLN A 73 -21.53 31.21 24.81
CA GLN A 73 -21.64 32.40 25.67
C GLN A 73 -22.28 33.64 25.02
N LYS A 74 -22.68 33.59 23.74
CA LYS A 74 -23.40 34.69 23.07
C LYS A 74 -24.90 34.52 22.95
N SER A 75 -25.47 33.49 23.59
CA SER A 75 -26.91 33.21 23.58
C SER A 75 -27.43 33.02 25.01
N ALA A 76 -27.22 34.00 25.89
CA ALA A 76 -27.79 33.98 27.23
C ALA A 76 -28.05 35.40 27.75
N GLU A 77 -28.84 36.19 27.02
CA GLU A 77 -29.63 37.28 27.60
C GLU A 77 -31.01 37.31 26.91
N GLY A 78 -32.04 36.88 27.66
CA GLY A 78 -33.44 36.91 27.21
C GLY A 78 -34.30 35.80 27.85
N SER A 79 -34.87 36.10 29.02
CA SER A 79 -35.95 35.37 29.70
C SER A 79 -37.14 35.04 28.77
N ALA A 80 -38.09 34.12 29.01
CA ALA A 80 -38.59 33.47 30.22
C ALA A 80 -39.45 32.23 29.87
N SER A 81 -39.60 31.32 30.86
CA SER A 81 -40.76 30.46 31.15
C SER A 81 -41.08 29.23 30.27
N GLY A 82 -41.22 28.09 30.96
CA GLY A 82 -41.88 26.86 30.49
C GLY A 82 -41.32 25.64 31.20
N SER A 83 -42.04 25.13 32.20
CA SER A 83 -41.74 23.89 32.93
C SER A 83 -41.88 22.66 32.04
N ASP A 84 -41.14 21.59 32.34
CA ASP A 84 -41.73 20.37 32.90
C ASP A 84 -40.63 19.38 33.29
N ASP A 85 -40.81 18.82 34.48
CA ASP A 85 -40.07 17.71 35.07
C ASP A 85 -40.28 16.43 34.25
N ASP A 86 -39.24 15.59 34.15
CA ASP A 86 -39.39 14.17 34.46
C ASP A 86 -38.03 13.54 34.78
N HIS A 87 -37.96 13.01 36.00
CA HIS A 87 -36.93 12.11 36.50
C HIS A 87 -37.18 10.71 35.92
N ASP A 88 -36.14 10.04 35.40
CA ASP A 88 -35.99 8.63 35.73
C ASP A 88 -34.54 8.15 35.77
N ARG A 89 -34.35 7.16 36.63
CA ARG A 89 -33.10 6.71 37.25
C ARG A 89 -32.53 5.44 36.60
N ASN A 90 -31.21 5.30 36.82
CA ASN A 90 -30.45 4.09 37.12
C ASN A 90 -29.81 3.20 36.02
N ASP A 91 -28.50 3.00 36.28
CA ASP A 91 -27.67 1.79 36.17
C ASP A 91 -27.38 1.19 34.78
N ALA A 92 -26.12 1.17 34.37
CA ALA A 92 -25.12 0.20 34.83
C ALA A 92 -23.77 0.44 34.11
N ALA A 93 -22.69 0.30 34.87
CA ALA A 93 -21.33 0.25 34.36
C ALA A 93 -21.08 -1.12 33.69
N GLU A 94 -20.48 -1.12 32.51
CA GLU A 94 -19.67 -2.23 32.02
C GLU A 94 -18.35 -1.63 31.53
N GLU A 95 -17.33 -1.76 32.38
CA GLU A 95 -15.92 -1.69 32.01
C GLU A 95 -15.60 -3.01 31.29
N GLU A 96 -15.39 -2.97 29.98
CA GLU A 96 -14.75 -4.06 29.25
C GLU A 96 -13.24 -3.88 29.44
N THR A 97 -12.65 -4.78 30.22
CA THR A 97 -11.21 -4.95 30.37
C THR A 97 -10.67 -5.65 29.12
N ASP A 98 -9.93 -4.93 28.28
CA ASP A 98 -9.09 -5.50 27.23
C ASP A 98 -7.84 -6.13 27.86
N ASP A 99 -7.98 -7.35 28.39
CA ASP A 99 -6.87 -8.25 28.72
C ASP A 99 -6.74 -9.28 27.58
N ASP A 100 -5.93 -8.96 26.55
CA ASP A 100 -5.40 -9.92 25.58
C ASP A 100 -3.90 -9.61 25.35
N ASP A 101 -3.11 -9.73 26.43
CA ASP A 101 -1.66 -9.96 26.35
C ASP A 101 -1.43 -11.45 26.02
N ASP A 102 -1.47 -11.80 24.73
CA ASP A 102 -1.03 -13.12 24.25
C ASP A 102 0.50 -13.13 24.07
N ASP A 103 1.18 -13.68 25.08
CA ASP A 103 2.57 -14.14 25.16
C ASP A 103 2.90 -15.21 24.09
N ASP A 104 2.91 -14.85 22.81
CA ASP A 104 3.24 -15.74 21.67
C ASP A 104 4.57 -15.35 20.97
N ASP A 105 5.49 -14.73 21.71
CA ASP A 105 6.80 -14.27 21.19
C ASP A 105 7.88 -15.39 21.13
N ASP A 106 7.61 -16.59 21.64
CA ASP A 106 8.60 -17.67 21.76
C ASP A 106 8.81 -18.53 20.48
N GLU A 107 7.97 -18.41 19.44
CA GLU A 107 8.15 -19.17 18.18
C GLU A 107 8.85 -18.37 17.07
N PHE A 108 9.23 -17.10 17.31
CA PHE A 108 9.72 -16.18 16.27
C PHE A 108 11.24 -15.92 16.28
N LEU A 109 11.99 -16.62 17.13
CA LEU A 109 13.40 -16.29 17.44
C LEU A 109 14.43 -16.65 16.36
N ASP A 110 14.11 -17.49 15.37
CA ASP A 110 15.12 -18.03 14.43
C ASP A 110 15.30 -17.21 13.12
N THR A 111 14.59 -16.09 12.93
CA THR A 111 14.73 -15.24 11.71
C THR A 111 15.52 -13.95 11.93
N ARG A 112 15.77 -13.57 13.18
CA ARG A 112 16.44 -12.31 13.53
C ARG A 112 17.94 -12.33 13.23
N ASP A 113 18.57 -13.50 13.32
CA ASP A 113 20.00 -13.68 13.06
C ASP A 113 20.33 -13.60 11.55
N PHE A 114 19.39 -13.95 10.68
CA PHE A 114 19.60 -13.89 9.23
C PHE A 114 19.67 -12.43 8.72
N LEU A 115 18.73 -11.59 9.16
CA LEU A 115 18.65 -10.17 8.76
C LEU A 115 19.71 -9.28 9.43
N SER A 116 20.28 -9.74 10.55
CA SER A 116 21.38 -9.05 11.25
C SER A 116 22.74 -9.33 10.63
N SER A 117 22.88 -10.41 9.87
CA SER A 117 24.10 -10.72 9.13
C SER A 117 24.24 -9.77 7.94
N SER A 118 25.38 -9.08 7.87
CA SER A 118 25.80 -8.18 6.81
C SER A 118 26.02 -8.85 5.44
N SER A 119 25.45 -10.04 5.20
CA SER A 119 25.59 -10.82 3.96
C SER A 119 24.81 -10.25 2.77
N PHE A 120 23.93 -9.28 2.97
CA PHE A 120 23.18 -8.63 1.87
C PHE A 120 23.99 -7.60 1.06
N LYS A 121 25.30 -7.46 1.29
CA LYS A 121 26.16 -6.48 0.58
C LYS A 121 27.14 -7.09 -0.43
N SER A 122 27.11 -8.40 -0.65
CA SER A 122 28.00 -9.07 -1.60
C SER A 122 27.23 -10.07 -2.46
N ALA A 123 26.30 -9.52 -3.25
CA ALA A 123 25.84 -10.10 -4.50
C ALA A 123 25.19 -8.96 -5.32
N GLU A 124 26.00 -8.02 -5.78
CA GLU A 124 25.74 -7.40 -7.09
C GLU A 124 25.81 -8.55 -8.12
N SER A 125 24.72 -9.30 -8.23
CA SER A 125 24.47 -10.07 -9.45
C SER A 125 23.74 -9.11 -10.37
N GLU A 126 24.48 -8.61 -11.34
CA GLU A 126 23.88 -8.12 -12.57
C GLU A 126 22.96 -9.23 -13.12
N PHE A 127 21.81 -8.79 -13.65
CA PHE A 127 20.96 -9.54 -14.55
C PHE A 127 19.85 -10.45 -13.95
N TRP A 128 18.79 -9.80 -13.45
CA TRP A 128 17.42 -10.27 -13.62
C TRP A 128 16.61 -9.18 -14.34
N LYS A 129 16.47 -9.28 -15.66
CA LYS A 129 15.44 -8.55 -16.41
C LYS A 129 14.11 -9.30 -16.22
N ALA A 130 13.07 -8.59 -15.81
CA ALA A 130 11.70 -9.08 -16.01
C ALA A 130 11.51 -9.42 -17.51
N PRO A 131 10.66 -10.40 -17.90
CA PRO A 131 10.50 -10.84 -19.30
C PRO A 131 9.98 -9.79 -20.31
N TYR A 132 9.98 -8.50 -19.97
CA TYR A 132 9.50 -7.39 -20.80
C TYR A 132 10.49 -6.23 -20.79
N ASP A 133 11.69 -6.46 -21.31
CA ASP A 133 12.59 -5.39 -21.79
C ASP A 133 13.56 -5.97 -22.84
N SER A 134 13.02 -6.23 -24.04
CA SER A 134 13.80 -6.57 -25.24
C SER A 134 13.93 -5.35 -26.13
N ASP A 135 14.85 -4.45 -25.77
CA ASP A 135 15.65 -3.70 -26.73
C ASP A 135 17.09 -3.85 -26.23
N GLU A 136 17.67 -5.03 -26.47
CA GLU A 136 19.10 -5.29 -26.69
C GLU A 136 19.30 -6.81 -26.79
N ASP A 137 19.83 -7.21 -27.95
CA ASP A 137 20.26 -8.56 -28.35
C ASP A 137 21.36 -9.07 -27.42
N GLU A 138 21.21 -10.27 -26.86
CA GLU A 138 22.27 -11.28 -26.58
C GLU A 138 21.62 -12.54 -25.97
N GLY A 139 22.12 -13.73 -26.36
CA GLY A 139 21.47 -15.04 -26.22
C GLY A 139 21.37 -15.62 -24.78
N PRO A 140 20.68 -16.77 -24.61
CA PRO A 140 20.42 -17.32 -23.29
C PRO A 140 21.63 -18.07 -22.72
N LEU A 141 22.03 -17.71 -21.50
CA LEU A 141 22.89 -18.51 -20.64
C LEU A 141 22.06 -19.08 -19.48
N ASP A 142 21.99 -20.41 -19.42
CA ASP A 142 21.23 -21.18 -18.44
C ASP A 142 21.90 -21.17 -17.06
N ILE A 143 21.14 -20.83 -16.01
CA ILE A 143 21.49 -21.11 -14.61
C ILE A 143 20.34 -21.92 -13.98
N GLU A 144 20.69 -23.10 -13.46
CA GLU A 144 19.79 -24.04 -12.79
C GLU A 144 19.34 -23.50 -11.42
N ASP A 145 18.19 -22.86 -11.38
CA ASP A 145 17.40 -22.65 -10.16
C ASP A 145 16.15 -23.54 -10.23
N GLY A 146 15.91 -24.32 -9.18
CA GLY A 146 15.02 -25.50 -9.10
C GLY A 146 13.52 -25.25 -9.32
N MET A 147 13.13 -24.12 -9.89
CA MET A 147 11.79 -23.82 -10.37
C MET A 147 11.58 -24.34 -11.81
N ASN A 148 10.49 -25.09 -12.02
CA ASN A 148 10.09 -25.62 -13.33
C ASN A 148 10.05 -24.52 -14.40
N SER A 149 10.75 -24.73 -15.53
CA SER A 149 10.80 -23.83 -16.70
C SER A 149 9.40 -23.37 -17.18
N CYS A 150 8.40 -24.26 -17.10
CA CYS A 150 7.00 -23.93 -17.43
C CYS A 150 6.43 -22.80 -16.58
N ILE A 151 6.75 -22.75 -15.28
CA ILE A 151 6.22 -21.74 -14.34
C ILE A 151 6.92 -20.39 -14.55
N LYS A 152 8.21 -20.41 -14.90
CA LYS A 152 8.96 -19.20 -15.28
C LYS A 152 8.43 -18.55 -16.56
N SER A 153 7.86 -19.35 -17.48
CA SER A 153 7.23 -18.86 -18.71
C SER A 153 5.79 -18.37 -18.53
N VAL A 154 5.19 -18.57 -17.35
CA VAL A 154 3.83 -18.09 -17.04
C VAL A 154 3.87 -16.57 -17.04
N GLY A 155 3.05 -15.98 -17.91
CA GLY A 155 3.03 -14.55 -18.11
C GLY A 155 3.99 -14.03 -19.18
N SER A 156 4.72 -14.88 -19.91
CA SER A 156 5.58 -14.47 -21.04
C SER A 156 4.89 -14.57 -22.41
N ASN A 157 3.77 -15.29 -22.50
CA ASN A 157 2.99 -15.48 -23.73
C ASN A 157 1.94 -14.37 -23.97
N TYR A 158 2.07 -13.22 -23.30
CA TYR A 158 1.14 -12.12 -23.51
C TYR A 158 1.49 -11.28 -24.74
N PRO A 159 0.48 -10.73 -25.45
CA PRO A 159 0.73 -9.78 -26.52
C PRO A 159 1.50 -8.57 -25.99
N CYS A 160 2.49 -8.11 -26.76
CA CYS A 160 3.18 -6.87 -26.44
C CYS A 160 2.28 -5.67 -26.75
N VAL A 161 1.99 -4.85 -25.74
CA VAL A 161 1.18 -3.64 -25.88
C VAL A 161 2.01 -2.43 -25.49
N MET A 162 2.18 -1.50 -26.43
CA MET A 162 2.83 -0.23 -26.15
C MET A 162 1.96 0.61 -25.21
N ARG A 163 2.57 1.09 -24.11
CA ARG A 163 1.96 1.96 -23.11
C ARG A 163 2.87 3.17 -22.87
N ARG A 164 2.29 4.30 -22.46
CA ARG A 164 3.09 5.49 -22.15
C ARG A 164 4.12 5.21 -21.05
N LYS A 165 5.33 5.75 -21.24
CA LYS A 165 6.45 5.63 -20.29
C LYS A 165 6.60 6.85 -19.37
N LYS A 166 5.95 7.97 -19.71
CA LYS A 166 6.00 9.23 -18.96
C LYS A 166 4.65 9.93 -18.93
N LEU A 167 4.44 10.77 -17.93
CA LEU A 167 3.34 11.74 -17.90
C LEU A 167 3.60 12.90 -18.89
N PRO A 168 2.57 13.68 -19.26
CA PRO A 168 2.74 14.93 -19.99
C PRO A 168 3.64 15.91 -19.23
N ASP A 169 4.33 16.78 -19.97
CA ASP A 169 5.14 17.84 -19.37
C ASP A 169 4.20 18.91 -18.76
N PRO A 170 4.46 19.40 -17.54
CA PRO A 170 3.54 20.28 -16.83
C PRO A 170 3.41 21.65 -17.52
N VAL A 171 2.16 22.10 -17.72
CA VAL A 171 1.85 23.40 -18.34
C VAL A 171 2.16 24.58 -17.41
N GLU A 172 1.83 24.47 -16.13
CA GLU A 172 2.07 25.51 -15.12
C GLU A 172 3.26 25.15 -14.22
N LYS A 173 3.92 26.18 -13.66
CA LYS A 173 4.93 25.97 -12.61
C LYS A 173 4.26 25.63 -11.29
N GLU A 174 4.78 24.61 -10.63
CA GLU A 174 4.29 24.17 -9.33
C GLU A 174 4.56 25.22 -8.24
N LYS A 175 3.62 25.37 -7.31
CA LYS A 175 3.77 26.18 -6.10
C LYS A 175 4.05 25.27 -4.92
N GLY A 176 5.12 25.54 -4.17
CA GLY A 176 5.39 24.85 -2.91
C GLY A 176 4.38 25.26 -1.85
N VAL A 177 3.53 24.34 -1.41
CA VAL A 177 2.56 24.56 -0.34
C VAL A 177 2.79 23.51 0.75
N SER A 178 2.85 23.94 2.01
CA SER A 178 3.05 23.03 3.14
C SER A 178 1.79 22.23 3.44
N LEU A 179 1.88 20.90 3.47
CA LEU A 179 0.78 20.01 3.85
C LEU A 179 0.27 20.34 5.26
N TRP A 180 1.20 20.52 6.22
CA TRP A 180 0.89 20.87 7.60
C TRP A 180 -0.02 22.09 7.71
N SER A 181 0.28 23.16 6.97
CA SER A 181 -0.52 24.40 7.02
C SER A 181 -1.99 24.22 6.62
N MET A 182 -2.32 23.17 5.87
CA MET A 182 -3.67 22.87 5.39
C MET A 182 -4.40 21.88 6.31
N ILE A 183 -3.68 20.98 6.97
CA ILE A 183 -4.28 19.91 7.80
C ILE A 183 -4.32 20.24 9.28
N LYS A 184 -3.52 21.20 9.77
CA LYS A 184 -3.43 21.53 11.20
C LYS A 184 -4.78 21.85 11.85
N ASP A 185 -5.68 22.53 11.12
CA ASP A 185 -7.01 22.92 11.62
C ASP A 185 -8.05 21.77 11.50
N ASN A 186 -7.63 20.64 10.96
CA ASN A 186 -8.46 19.46 10.68
C ASN A 186 -7.99 18.20 11.44
N ILE A 187 -7.06 18.34 12.38
CA ILE A 187 -6.61 17.24 13.25
C ILE A 187 -7.82 16.67 14.01
N GLY A 188 -7.89 15.33 14.11
CA GLY A 188 -9.01 14.61 14.73
C GLY A 188 -10.27 14.49 13.87
N LYS A 189 -10.33 15.12 12.69
CA LYS A 189 -11.45 14.99 11.74
C LYS A 189 -11.17 13.93 10.69
N ASP A 190 -12.23 13.31 10.17
CA ASP A 190 -12.18 12.45 8.99
C ASP A 190 -11.68 13.24 7.76
N LEU A 191 -10.42 13.00 7.36
CA LEU A 191 -9.75 13.68 6.24
C LEU A 191 -10.40 13.39 4.87
N THR A 192 -11.33 12.44 4.77
CA THR A 192 -12.13 12.27 3.54
C THR A 192 -13.12 13.44 3.34
N ARG A 193 -13.46 14.16 4.42
CA ARG A 193 -14.37 15.31 4.43
C ARG A 193 -13.66 16.65 4.25
N VAL A 194 -12.33 16.66 4.33
CA VAL A 194 -11.51 17.87 4.16
C VAL A 194 -11.15 18.05 2.69
N CYS A 195 -11.56 19.19 2.13
CA CYS A 195 -11.25 19.55 0.75
C CYS A 195 -9.82 20.10 0.69
N LEU A 196 -8.83 19.22 0.46
CA LEU A 196 -7.45 19.63 0.26
C LEU A 196 -7.28 20.30 -1.12
N PRO A 197 -6.40 21.29 -1.29
CA PRO A 197 -6.03 21.79 -2.61
C PRO A 197 -5.56 20.66 -3.54
N VAL A 198 -5.79 20.81 -4.84
CA VAL A 198 -5.43 19.79 -5.85
C VAL A 198 -3.92 19.46 -5.87
N TYR A 199 -3.07 20.34 -5.34
CA TYR A 199 -1.62 20.15 -5.24
C TYR A 199 -1.20 18.98 -4.34
N PHE A 200 -2.06 18.54 -3.43
CA PHE A 200 -1.83 17.37 -2.58
C PHE A 200 -2.40 16.09 -3.20
N ASN A 201 -2.99 16.18 -4.39
CA ASN A 201 -3.46 15.03 -5.12
C ASN A 201 -2.39 14.49 -6.06
N GLU A 202 -2.49 13.21 -6.33
CA GLU A 202 -1.87 12.57 -7.50
C GLU A 202 -2.91 12.40 -8.60
N PRO A 203 -2.52 12.31 -9.89
CA PRO A 203 -3.44 12.24 -11.02
C PRO A 203 -4.07 10.85 -11.19
N LEU A 204 -4.41 10.18 -10.07
CA LEU A 204 -5.10 8.91 -10.00
C LEU A 204 -6.28 8.99 -9.02
N SER A 205 -7.37 8.29 -9.32
CA SER A 205 -8.51 8.14 -8.42
C SER A 205 -8.36 6.89 -7.54
N SER A 206 -9.12 6.80 -6.45
CA SER A 206 -9.15 5.56 -5.64
C SER A 206 -9.58 4.32 -6.45
N LEU A 207 -10.36 4.50 -7.53
CA LEU A 207 -10.75 3.42 -8.44
C LEU A 207 -9.53 2.83 -9.18
N GLN A 208 -8.63 3.71 -9.62
CA GLN A 208 -7.37 3.34 -10.27
C GLN A 208 -6.38 2.74 -9.27
N LYS A 209 -6.34 3.26 -8.03
CA LYS A 209 -5.53 2.69 -6.95
C LYS A 209 -5.89 1.23 -6.64
N CYS A 210 -7.16 0.85 -6.72
CA CYS A 210 -7.57 -0.56 -6.60
C CYS A 210 -6.97 -1.44 -7.70
N PHE A 211 -6.86 -0.93 -8.93
CA PHE A 211 -6.23 -1.68 -10.02
C PHE A 211 -4.70 -1.72 -9.87
N GLU A 212 -4.09 -0.75 -9.19
CA GLU A 212 -2.65 -0.72 -8.94
C GLU A 212 -2.16 -1.93 -8.12
N ASP A 213 -2.99 -2.47 -7.23
CA ASP A 213 -2.70 -3.71 -6.50
C ASP A 213 -2.42 -4.91 -7.43
N LEU A 214 -2.84 -4.84 -8.70
CA LEU A 214 -2.65 -5.88 -9.72
C LEU A 214 -1.36 -5.68 -10.55
N GLU A 215 -0.45 -4.79 -10.15
CA GLU A 215 0.85 -4.60 -10.81
C GLU A 215 1.58 -5.94 -10.99
N TYR A 216 1.58 -6.77 -9.96
CA TYR A 216 2.26 -8.07 -9.92
C TYR A 216 1.27 -9.25 -10.05
N SER A 217 0.18 -9.07 -10.81
CA SER A 217 -0.84 -10.10 -11.09
C SER A 217 -0.32 -11.43 -11.63
N PHE A 218 0.88 -11.47 -12.23
CA PHE A 218 1.51 -12.73 -12.67
C PHE A 218 1.73 -13.73 -11.51
N LEU A 219 1.82 -13.24 -10.26
CA LEU A 219 1.92 -14.10 -9.08
C LEU A 219 0.65 -14.96 -8.91
N LEU A 220 -0.53 -14.43 -9.28
CA LEU A 220 -1.78 -15.20 -9.27
C LEU A 220 -1.83 -16.22 -10.42
N ASP A 221 -1.31 -15.88 -11.60
CA ASP A 221 -1.16 -16.85 -12.70
C ASP A 221 -0.24 -18.02 -12.28
N GLN A 222 0.87 -17.73 -11.60
CA GLN A 222 1.78 -18.74 -11.07
C GLN A 222 1.11 -19.58 -9.97
N ALA A 223 0.38 -18.92 -9.05
CA ALA A 223 -0.39 -19.60 -7.99
C ALA A 223 -1.44 -20.56 -8.57
N TYR A 224 -2.11 -20.16 -9.64
CA TYR A 224 -3.07 -21.00 -10.35
C TYR A 224 -2.40 -22.26 -10.91
N GLU A 225 -1.30 -22.11 -11.66
CA GLU A 225 -0.56 -23.24 -12.23
C GLU A 225 -0.01 -24.18 -11.15
N PHE A 226 0.49 -23.67 -10.03
CA PHE A 226 0.94 -24.52 -8.92
C PHE A 226 -0.16 -25.38 -8.35
N GLY A 227 -1.38 -24.85 -8.17
CA GLY A 227 -2.45 -25.69 -7.66
C GLY A 227 -3.07 -26.63 -8.70
N LYS A 228 -2.99 -26.31 -10.01
CA LYS A 228 -3.25 -27.31 -11.07
C LYS A 228 -2.29 -28.51 -10.98
N MET A 229 -1.05 -28.27 -10.57
CA MET A 229 -0.07 -29.32 -10.29
C MET A 229 -0.27 -30.00 -8.92
N GLY A 230 -1.29 -29.60 -8.14
CA GLY A 230 -1.56 -30.12 -6.80
C GLY A 230 -0.66 -29.58 -5.70
N ASN A 231 0.12 -28.52 -5.97
CA ASN A 231 1.05 -27.92 -5.01
C ASN A 231 0.40 -26.72 -4.28
N SER A 232 -0.47 -27.03 -3.32
CA SER A 232 -1.19 -26.01 -2.53
C SER A 232 -0.27 -25.11 -1.69
N LEU A 233 0.91 -25.61 -1.27
CA LEU A 233 1.88 -24.81 -0.51
C LEU A 233 2.47 -23.70 -1.38
N MET A 234 2.94 -24.03 -2.58
CA MET A 234 3.48 -23.04 -3.51
C MET A 234 2.40 -22.05 -3.97
N ARG A 235 1.15 -22.50 -4.14
CA ARG A 235 0.02 -21.60 -4.38
C ARG A 235 -0.13 -20.59 -3.24
N ALA A 236 -0.19 -21.04 -1.98
CA ALA A 236 -0.32 -20.15 -0.82
C ALA A 236 0.84 -19.16 -0.70
N LEU A 237 2.08 -19.59 -0.98
CA LEU A 237 3.27 -18.72 -1.01
C LEU A 237 3.16 -17.61 -2.06
N HIS A 238 2.67 -17.91 -3.26
CA HIS A 238 2.50 -16.92 -4.32
C HIS A 238 1.35 -15.95 -4.04
N VAL A 239 0.25 -16.42 -3.44
CA VAL A 239 -0.84 -15.55 -2.97
C VAL A 239 -0.35 -14.61 -1.87
N ALA A 240 0.47 -15.12 -0.92
CA ALA A 240 1.07 -14.30 0.12
C ALA A 240 2.00 -13.22 -0.44
N ALA A 241 2.86 -13.59 -1.40
CA ALA A 241 3.72 -12.63 -2.10
C ALA A 241 2.89 -11.57 -2.85
N PHE A 242 1.80 -11.98 -3.51
CA PHE A 242 0.90 -11.05 -4.20
C PHE A 242 0.26 -10.05 -3.23
N ALA A 243 -0.25 -10.52 -2.09
CA ALA A 243 -0.87 -9.66 -1.07
C ALA A 243 0.10 -8.61 -0.52
N VAL A 244 1.39 -8.96 -0.34
CA VAL A 244 2.44 -8.01 0.06
C VAL A 244 2.82 -7.06 -1.07
N SER A 245 2.87 -7.55 -2.31
CA SER A 245 3.35 -6.76 -3.47
C SER A 245 2.53 -5.50 -3.75
N GLY A 246 1.24 -5.46 -3.35
CA GLY A 246 0.38 -4.29 -3.50
C GLY A 246 0.86 -3.05 -2.72
N TYR A 247 1.63 -3.25 -1.65
CA TYR A 247 2.22 -2.18 -0.85
C TYR A 247 3.46 -1.57 -1.49
N ALA A 248 4.16 -2.27 -2.39
CA ALA A 248 5.40 -1.77 -2.98
C ALA A 248 5.25 -0.44 -3.76
N SER A 249 4.03 -0.18 -4.23
CA SER A 249 3.72 1.03 -4.98
C SER A 249 3.57 2.28 -4.10
N THR A 250 3.40 2.14 -2.78
CA THR A 250 3.14 3.27 -1.86
C THR A 250 4.41 4.03 -1.48
N ASP A 251 5.56 3.37 -1.52
CA ASP A 251 6.84 3.96 -1.13
C ASP A 251 7.12 5.26 -1.92
N GLY A 252 7.41 6.33 -1.18
CA GLY A 252 7.62 7.69 -1.70
C GLY A 252 6.37 8.42 -2.22
N ARG A 253 5.17 7.83 -2.13
CA ARG A 253 3.91 8.44 -2.58
C ARG A 253 3.15 9.08 -1.44
N HIS A 254 3.30 10.40 -1.35
CA HIS A 254 2.73 11.22 -0.30
C HIS A 254 1.47 11.98 -0.73
N CYS A 255 1.09 11.86 -2.00
CA CYS A 255 -0.08 12.53 -2.57
C CYS A 255 -1.33 11.64 -2.45
N LYS A 256 -2.47 12.27 -2.14
CA LYS A 256 -3.76 11.60 -1.98
C LYS A 256 -4.38 11.32 -3.36
N PRO A 257 -4.89 10.11 -3.66
CA PRO A 257 -5.68 9.91 -4.87
C PRO A 257 -6.98 10.74 -4.82
N PHE A 258 -7.55 11.05 -5.98
CA PHE A 258 -8.86 11.69 -6.05
C PHE A 258 -9.92 10.76 -5.45
N ASN A 259 -10.76 11.31 -4.56
CA ASN A 259 -11.97 10.63 -4.11
C ASN A 259 -12.93 10.55 -5.31
N PRO A 260 -13.31 9.36 -5.79
CA PRO A 260 -14.19 9.23 -6.96
C PRO A 260 -15.56 9.86 -6.69
N LEU A 261 -16.29 10.25 -7.73
CA LEU A 261 -17.70 10.64 -7.62
C LEU A 261 -18.60 9.41 -7.45
N LEU A 262 -19.78 9.55 -6.84
CA LEU A 262 -20.72 8.43 -6.71
C LEU A 262 -21.15 7.97 -8.11
N GLY A 263 -20.98 6.67 -8.42
CA GLY A 263 -21.19 6.11 -9.75
C GLY A 263 -20.05 6.33 -10.74
N GLU A 264 -18.93 6.93 -10.33
CA GLU A 264 -17.71 6.94 -11.13
C GLU A 264 -17.21 5.51 -11.31
N THR A 265 -16.74 5.21 -12.53
CA THR A 265 -16.23 3.89 -12.91
C THR A 265 -14.79 3.97 -13.39
N TYR A 266 -14.06 2.86 -13.36
CA TYR A 266 -12.77 2.74 -14.03
C TYR A 266 -12.61 1.35 -14.59
N GLU A 267 -12.37 1.23 -15.89
CA GLU A 267 -11.96 -0.03 -16.51
C GLU A 267 -10.47 -0.12 -16.76
N ALA A 268 -9.93 -1.34 -16.76
CA ALA A 268 -8.61 -1.62 -17.26
C ALA A 268 -8.58 -2.96 -18.02
N ASP A 269 -8.38 -2.87 -19.34
CA ASP A 269 -8.15 -4.02 -20.22
C ASP A 269 -6.64 -4.12 -20.51
N TYR A 270 -5.99 -5.11 -19.90
CA TYR A 270 -4.55 -5.35 -19.99
C TYR A 270 -4.30 -6.73 -20.58
N PRO A 271 -4.41 -6.88 -21.92
CA PRO A 271 -4.12 -8.15 -22.58
C PRO A 271 -2.64 -8.53 -22.45
N ASP A 272 -1.74 -7.56 -22.29
CA ASP A 272 -0.33 -7.72 -21.94
C ASP A 272 -0.08 -8.31 -20.54
N LYS A 273 -1.11 -8.35 -19.70
CA LYS A 273 -1.13 -9.04 -18.40
C LYS A 273 -2.22 -10.11 -18.31
N GLY A 274 -3.02 -10.30 -19.35
CA GLY A 274 -4.13 -11.27 -19.36
C GLY A 274 -5.30 -10.94 -18.44
N ILE A 275 -5.45 -9.67 -18.03
CA ILE A 275 -6.46 -9.29 -17.04
C ILE A 275 -7.42 -8.24 -17.58
N ARG A 276 -8.68 -8.33 -17.12
CA ARG A 276 -9.71 -7.32 -17.29
C ARG A 276 -10.24 -6.91 -15.93
N PHE A 277 -10.24 -5.62 -15.67
CA PHE A 277 -10.65 -5.06 -14.38
C PHE A 277 -11.72 -3.99 -14.58
N ILE A 278 -12.66 -3.95 -13.64
CA ILE A 278 -13.67 -2.90 -13.53
C ILE A 278 -13.82 -2.50 -12.06
N SER A 279 -13.95 -1.21 -11.79
CA SER A 279 -14.36 -0.71 -10.49
C SER A 279 -15.39 0.39 -10.59
N GLU A 280 -16.19 0.54 -9.53
CA GLU A 280 -17.24 1.53 -9.40
C GLU A 280 -17.26 2.06 -7.97
N LYS A 281 -17.49 3.37 -7.80
CA LYS A 281 -17.83 3.91 -6.48
C LYS A 281 -19.30 3.65 -6.18
N VAL A 282 -19.54 2.66 -5.33
CA VAL A 282 -20.87 2.12 -4.99
C VAL A 282 -21.51 2.77 -3.77
N SER A 283 -20.74 3.50 -2.96
CA SER A 283 -21.28 4.27 -1.83
C SER A 283 -20.43 5.50 -1.56
N HIS A 284 -21.09 6.58 -1.13
CA HIS A 284 -20.45 7.81 -0.73
C HIS A 284 -20.24 7.91 0.79
N HIS A 285 -21.21 7.44 1.58
CA HIS A 285 -21.15 7.44 3.04
C HIS A 285 -21.62 6.08 3.60
N PRO A 286 -20.70 5.23 4.09
CA PRO A 286 -19.24 5.36 3.98
C PRO A 286 -18.77 5.33 2.51
N MET A 287 -17.57 5.84 2.24
CA MET A 287 -17.00 5.79 0.89
C MET A 287 -16.58 4.34 0.57
N VAL A 288 -17.27 3.72 -0.38
CA VAL A 288 -17.01 2.33 -0.79
C VAL A 288 -16.76 2.28 -2.28
N VAL A 289 -15.66 1.63 -2.65
CA VAL A 289 -15.31 1.25 -4.02
C VAL A 289 -15.47 -0.25 -4.14
N ALA A 290 -16.30 -0.69 -5.08
CA ALA A 290 -16.34 -2.08 -5.48
C ALA A 290 -15.47 -2.27 -6.72
N CYS A 291 -14.79 -3.40 -6.81
CA CYS A 291 -13.99 -3.75 -7.98
C CYS A 291 -14.17 -5.23 -8.31
N HIS A 292 -13.76 -5.61 -9.51
CA HIS A 292 -13.75 -6.98 -10.02
C HIS A 292 -12.61 -7.11 -11.02
N CYS A 293 -11.88 -8.22 -10.96
CA CYS A 293 -10.82 -8.55 -11.91
C CYS A 293 -10.93 -9.98 -12.37
N GLU A 294 -10.84 -10.20 -13.68
CA GLU A 294 -10.76 -11.51 -14.31
C GLU A 294 -9.37 -11.69 -14.90
N GLY A 295 -8.68 -12.76 -14.49
CA GLY A 295 -7.41 -13.19 -15.05
C GLY A 295 -7.50 -14.57 -15.69
N ARG A 296 -6.35 -15.26 -15.82
CA ARG A 296 -6.30 -16.60 -16.44
C ARG A 296 -6.50 -17.69 -15.41
N GLY A 297 -7.75 -18.14 -15.30
CA GLY A 297 -8.16 -19.21 -14.40
C GLY A 297 -8.37 -18.76 -12.95
N TRP A 298 -8.50 -17.46 -12.75
CA TRP A 298 -8.82 -16.84 -11.49
C TRP A 298 -9.64 -15.57 -11.70
N LYS A 299 -10.49 -15.26 -10.73
CA LYS A 299 -11.28 -14.03 -10.64
C LYS A 299 -11.03 -13.45 -9.26
N PHE A 300 -10.24 -12.38 -9.20
CA PHE A 300 -9.54 -11.97 -7.98
C PHE A 300 -8.91 -13.16 -7.24
N TRP A 301 -9.34 -13.40 -6.01
CA TRP A 301 -8.74 -14.37 -5.11
C TRP A 301 -9.44 -15.74 -5.18
N GLU A 302 -10.41 -15.92 -6.09
CA GLU A 302 -11.07 -17.19 -6.40
C GLU A 302 -10.43 -17.82 -7.64
N PHE A 303 -9.98 -19.07 -7.52
CA PHE A 303 -9.42 -19.87 -8.61
C PHE A 303 -10.49 -20.78 -9.22
N ASP A 304 -10.32 -21.19 -10.48
CA ASP A 304 -11.31 -22.04 -11.20
C ASP A 304 -11.61 -23.39 -10.52
N ASP A 305 -10.70 -23.87 -9.66
CA ASP A 305 -10.91 -25.09 -8.88
C ASP A 305 -11.72 -24.87 -7.59
N GLY A 306 -12.21 -23.64 -7.38
CA GLY A 306 -13.03 -23.24 -6.23
C GLY A 306 -12.24 -22.89 -4.98
N GLU A 307 -10.89 -22.87 -5.03
CA GLU A 307 -10.10 -22.34 -3.91
C GLU A 307 -10.25 -20.82 -3.82
N ILE A 308 -10.56 -20.32 -2.62
CA ILE A 308 -10.74 -18.89 -2.34
C ILE A 308 -9.75 -18.49 -1.25
N PHE A 309 -9.03 -17.40 -1.47
CA PHE A 309 -8.21 -16.76 -0.44
C PHE A 309 -8.83 -15.43 0.02
N GLN A 310 -8.73 -15.14 1.31
CA GLN A 310 -9.23 -13.89 1.87
C GLN A 310 -8.20 -13.29 2.83
N TRP A 311 -8.02 -11.98 2.77
CA TRP A 311 -7.18 -11.24 3.69
C TRP A 311 -7.67 -9.80 3.83
N SER A 312 -7.33 -9.19 4.97
CA SER A 312 -7.48 -7.75 5.18
C SER A 312 -6.14 -7.06 4.98
N LYS A 313 -6.18 -5.86 4.40
CA LYS A 313 -5.01 -4.98 4.33
C LYS A 313 -4.60 -4.55 5.74
N VAL A 314 -3.29 -4.46 5.97
CA VAL A 314 -2.70 -3.88 7.19
C VAL A 314 -2.82 -2.35 7.20
N THR A 315 -2.62 -1.76 8.38
CA THR A 315 -2.68 -0.33 8.60
C THR A 315 -1.55 0.39 7.87
N THR A 316 -1.85 1.56 7.32
CA THR A 316 -0.88 2.45 6.67
C THR A 316 -0.90 3.79 7.38
N SER A 317 0.26 4.23 7.87
CA SER A 317 0.42 5.53 8.52
C SER A 317 1.37 6.43 7.72
N ILE A 318 1.08 7.73 7.76
CA ILE A 318 1.92 8.76 7.16
C ILE A 318 2.58 9.54 8.28
N TYR A 319 3.92 9.52 8.32
CA TYR A 319 4.73 10.11 9.37
C TYR A 319 5.35 11.43 8.91
N ASN A 320 5.85 12.21 9.89
CA ASN A 320 6.54 13.49 9.67
C ASN A 320 5.67 14.54 8.94
N LEU A 321 4.38 14.62 9.29
CA LEU A 321 3.48 15.63 8.75
C LEU A 321 3.87 17.06 9.16
N ILE A 322 4.52 17.23 10.33
CA ILE A 322 4.93 18.52 10.90
C ILE A 322 6.38 18.85 10.52
N LEU A 323 7.32 17.96 10.87
CA LEU A 323 8.75 18.18 10.72
C LEU A 323 9.44 16.95 10.12
N GLY A 324 10.31 17.19 9.14
CA GLY A 324 11.12 16.16 8.49
C GLY A 324 10.59 15.76 7.11
N LYS A 325 11.17 14.70 6.55
CA LYS A 325 10.72 14.16 5.27
C LYS A 325 9.52 13.25 5.52
N LEU A 326 8.39 13.57 4.89
CA LEU A 326 7.19 12.75 4.93
C LEU A 326 7.45 11.37 4.31
N TYR A 327 7.04 10.33 5.01
CA TYR A 327 7.09 8.94 4.53
C TYR A 327 5.83 8.19 4.96
N CYS A 328 5.55 7.08 4.29
CA CYS A 328 4.50 6.14 4.66
C CYS A 328 5.13 4.84 5.16
N ASP A 329 4.51 4.22 6.16
CA ASP A 329 4.87 2.87 6.59
C ASP A 329 3.62 2.03 6.84
N HIS A 330 3.82 0.72 6.85
CA HIS A 330 2.79 -0.28 6.97
C HIS A 330 3.10 -1.20 8.15
N TYR A 331 2.10 -1.43 9.02
CA TYR A 331 2.28 -2.23 10.22
C TYR A 331 1.01 -3.00 10.58
N GLY A 332 1.21 -4.09 11.33
CA GLY A 332 0.15 -4.97 11.78
C GLY A 332 0.28 -6.38 11.21
N THR A 333 -0.70 -7.22 11.52
CA THR A 333 -0.69 -8.63 11.11
C THR A 333 -1.70 -8.89 10.00
N MET A 334 -1.21 -9.27 8.82
CA MET A 334 -2.03 -9.78 7.74
C MET A 334 -2.26 -11.28 7.94
N LYS A 335 -3.54 -11.68 8.04
CA LYS A 335 -3.97 -13.08 8.05
C LYS A 335 -4.59 -13.40 6.70
N ILE A 336 -3.98 -14.32 5.96
CA ILE A 336 -4.47 -14.82 4.68
C ILE A 336 -5.06 -16.21 4.92
N GLN A 337 -6.35 -16.35 4.71
CA GLN A 337 -7.09 -17.59 4.92
C GLN A 337 -7.53 -18.16 3.58
N GLY A 338 -7.08 -19.38 3.27
CA GLY A 338 -7.63 -20.18 2.18
C GLY A 338 -8.77 -21.07 2.69
N ASN A 339 -9.69 -21.49 1.81
CA ASN A 339 -10.74 -22.46 2.15
C ASN A 339 -10.27 -23.94 2.07
N GLN A 340 -8.96 -24.19 1.93
CA GLN A 340 -8.38 -25.53 1.86
C GLN A 340 -7.35 -25.82 2.98
N LYS A 341 -6.08 -26.06 2.61
CA LYS A 341 -5.08 -26.74 3.46
C LYS A 341 -4.20 -25.81 4.29
N TYR A 342 -4.02 -24.58 3.82
CA TYR A 342 -3.00 -23.67 4.32
C TYR A 342 -3.57 -22.29 4.61
N SER A 343 -3.05 -21.67 5.65
CA SER A 343 -3.22 -20.25 5.97
C SER A 343 -1.86 -19.58 6.03
N CYS A 344 -1.82 -18.25 5.97
CA CYS A 344 -0.59 -17.49 6.12
C CYS A 344 -0.78 -16.35 7.11
N LYS A 345 0.19 -16.16 8.01
CA LYS A 345 0.24 -15.03 8.95
C LYS A 345 1.51 -14.26 8.66
N LEU A 346 1.37 -12.98 8.28
CA LEU A 346 2.48 -12.07 7.97
C LEU A 346 2.41 -10.85 8.87
N LYS A 347 3.48 -10.59 9.62
CA LYS A 347 3.68 -9.41 10.45
C LYS A 347 4.45 -8.37 9.65
N PHE A 348 3.80 -7.24 9.40
CA PHE A 348 4.44 -6.02 8.93
C PHE A 348 5.00 -5.33 10.17
N LYS A 349 6.32 -5.26 10.25
CA LYS A 349 7.00 -4.72 11.43
C LYS A 349 6.92 -3.20 11.41
N GLU A 350 6.35 -2.64 12.46
CA GLU A 350 6.33 -1.20 12.67
C GLU A 350 7.76 -0.65 12.78
N GLN A 351 8.03 0.42 12.03
CA GLN A 351 9.33 1.06 12.05
C GLN A 351 9.58 1.78 13.39
N SER A 352 10.59 1.34 14.14
CA SER A 352 11.19 2.11 15.23
C SER A 352 12.34 2.99 14.70
N PHE A 353 12.59 4.16 15.28
CA PHE A 353 13.67 5.07 14.86
C PHE A 353 15.09 4.46 14.97
N ILE A 354 15.24 3.36 15.72
CA ILE A 354 16.51 2.65 15.95
C ILE A 354 16.67 1.49 14.98
N ASP A 355 15.58 1.05 14.34
CA ASP A 355 15.63 -0.08 13.42
C ASP A 355 16.46 0.29 12.18
N ARG A 356 17.59 -0.41 12.03
CA ARG A 356 18.50 -0.25 10.89
C ARG A 356 17.95 -0.87 9.60
N ASN A 357 16.81 -1.56 9.68
CA ASN A 357 16.24 -2.33 8.60
C ASN A 357 14.71 -2.14 8.56
N PRO A 358 14.22 -1.03 7.95
CA PRO A 358 12.80 -0.73 7.91
C PRO A 358 12.03 -1.64 6.93
N HIS A 359 10.71 -1.51 6.94
CA HIS A 359 9.78 -2.10 5.97
C HIS A 359 9.70 -3.64 5.99
N GLN A 360 10.11 -4.26 7.10
CA GLN A 360 10.20 -5.71 7.21
C GLN A 360 8.81 -6.37 7.20
N VAL A 361 8.72 -7.46 6.46
CA VAL A 361 7.57 -8.38 6.49
C VAL A 361 8.10 -9.75 6.85
N LEU A 362 7.57 -10.35 7.91
CA LEU A 362 8.00 -11.64 8.43
C LEU A 362 6.79 -12.51 8.73
N GLY A 363 6.90 -13.82 8.54
CA GLY A 363 5.84 -14.75 8.92
C GLY A 363 6.00 -16.09 8.26
N GLY A 364 4.89 -16.73 7.93
CA GLY A 364 4.94 -18.05 7.30
C GLY A 364 3.59 -18.61 6.90
N VAL A 365 3.66 -19.74 6.21
CA VAL A 365 2.51 -20.57 5.85
C VAL A 365 2.32 -21.64 6.91
N GLN A 366 1.11 -21.75 7.43
CA GLN A 366 0.71 -22.71 8.46
C GLN A 366 -0.19 -23.77 7.85
N ASP A 367 -0.01 -25.02 8.28
CA ASP A 367 -0.96 -26.09 7.98
C ASP A 367 -2.22 -26.00 8.87
N LYS A 368 -3.20 -26.86 8.61
CA LYS A 368 -4.45 -26.97 9.40
C LYS A 368 -4.26 -27.20 10.91
N ASN A 369 -3.07 -27.64 11.35
CA ASN A 369 -2.75 -27.87 12.74
C ASN A 369 -2.01 -26.67 13.36
N GLY A 370 -1.85 -25.56 12.62
CA GLY A 370 -1.09 -24.39 13.03
C GLY A 370 0.42 -24.50 12.83
N LYS A 371 0.94 -25.63 12.31
CA LYS A 371 2.38 -25.82 12.17
C LYS A 371 2.92 -25.00 10.99
N THR A 372 3.95 -24.20 11.22
CA THR A 372 4.63 -23.43 10.17
C THR A 372 5.43 -24.36 9.24
N VAL A 373 4.94 -24.55 8.02
CA VAL A 373 5.53 -25.41 6.98
C VAL A 373 6.49 -24.66 6.05
N ALA A 374 6.38 -23.33 5.98
CA ALA A 374 7.32 -22.49 5.26
C ALA A 374 7.40 -21.12 5.94
N SER A 375 8.60 -20.56 6.02
CA SER A 375 8.84 -19.21 6.51
C SER A 375 8.90 -18.22 5.35
N LEU A 376 8.28 -17.07 5.52
CA LEU A 376 8.24 -15.95 4.58
C LEU A 376 8.93 -14.73 5.21
N PHE A 377 9.80 -14.08 4.46
CA PHE A 377 10.50 -12.90 4.95
C PHE A 377 10.95 -11.99 3.81
N GLY A 378 11.03 -10.70 4.09
CA GLY A 378 11.47 -9.72 3.10
C GLY A 378 11.12 -8.30 3.51
N LYS A 379 10.95 -7.45 2.50
CA LYS A 379 10.49 -6.08 2.65
C LYS A 379 9.40 -5.76 1.65
N TRP A 380 8.36 -5.07 2.11
CA TRP A 380 7.22 -4.73 1.25
C TRP A 380 7.58 -3.76 0.13
N ASP A 381 8.72 -3.05 0.22
CA ASP A 381 9.22 -2.07 -0.75
C ASP A 381 10.38 -2.57 -1.64
N ASP A 382 10.80 -3.83 -1.50
CA ASP A 382 11.91 -4.40 -2.29
C ASP A 382 11.64 -5.83 -2.76
N SER A 383 11.51 -6.81 -1.86
CA SER A 383 11.42 -8.22 -2.25
C SER A 383 10.90 -9.14 -1.14
N MET A 384 10.31 -10.26 -1.53
CA MET A 384 9.82 -11.32 -0.65
C MET A 384 10.46 -12.66 -0.99
N HIS A 385 10.87 -13.39 0.04
CA HIS A 385 11.53 -14.69 -0.05
C HIS A 385 10.83 -15.72 0.83
N TYR A 386 11.09 -17.00 0.56
CA TYR A 386 10.63 -18.10 1.39
C TYR A 386 11.69 -19.16 1.62
N LYS A 387 11.46 -19.95 2.68
CA LYS A 387 12.19 -21.17 2.99
C LYS A 387 11.21 -22.25 3.46
N ILE A 388 11.31 -23.45 2.90
CA ILE A 388 10.47 -24.58 3.33
C ILE A 388 11.06 -25.18 4.62
N ASN A 389 10.21 -25.39 5.63
CA ASN A 389 10.62 -25.92 6.91
C ASN A 389 10.61 -27.46 6.89
N GLY A 390 11.70 -28.09 7.30
CA GLY A 390 11.79 -29.54 7.44
C GLY A 390 12.39 -30.32 6.27
N ASP A 391 12.98 -29.66 5.27
CA ASP A 391 13.69 -30.35 4.19
C ASP A 391 15.04 -30.89 4.69
N SER A 392 15.04 -32.13 5.21
CA SER A 392 16.24 -32.79 5.77
C SER A 392 17.29 -33.15 4.72
N ARG A 393 17.05 -32.86 3.43
CA ARG A 393 18.01 -33.15 2.34
C ARG A 393 19.15 -32.15 2.26
N ASN A 394 19.06 -30.99 2.92
CA ASN A 394 20.14 -30.01 3.02
C ASN A 394 20.28 -29.50 4.46
N ALA A 395 20.93 -30.30 5.30
CA ALA A 395 21.32 -29.92 6.67
C ALA A 395 22.35 -28.76 6.72
N ASN A 396 22.83 -28.29 5.57
CA ASN A 396 23.54 -27.03 5.41
C ASN A 396 22.61 -26.05 4.67
N GLY A 397 22.15 -25.03 5.37
CA GLY A 397 21.20 -23.97 4.95
C GLY A 397 20.90 -23.86 3.47
N SER A 398 19.75 -24.40 3.04
CA SER A 398 19.17 -24.07 1.74
C SER A 398 19.02 -22.56 1.63
N GLU A 399 19.55 -21.97 0.57
CA GLU A 399 19.41 -20.54 0.32
C GLU A 399 17.92 -20.15 0.22
N PRO A 400 17.55 -18.96 0.72
CA PRO A 400 16.19 -18.45 0.53
C PRO A 400 15.82 -18.36 -0.95
N HIS A 401 14.62 -18.81 -1.29
CA HIS A 401 14.10 -18.68 -2.65
C HIS A 401 13.34 -17.36 -2.80
N LEU A 402 13.59 -16.63 -3.89
CA LEU A 402 12.88 -15.40 -4.23
C LEU A 402 11.46 -15.73 -4.73
N LEU A 403 10.44 -15.08 -4.16
CA LEU A 403 9.05 -15.14 -4.66
C LEU A 403 8.68 -13.93 -5.50
N TRP A 404 9.10 -12.75 -5.03
CA TRP A 404 8.72 -11.49 -5.65
C TRP A 404 9.82 -10.45 -5.44
N LYS A 405 10.05 -9.63 -6.46
CA LYS A 405 10.90 -8.46 -6.43
C LYS A 405 10.17 -7.29 -7.06
N ARG A 406 10.28 -6.12 -6.42
CA ARG A 406 9.72 -4.86 -6.90
C ARG A 406 10.30 -4.50 -8.26
N SER A 407 9.44 -3.99 -9.14
CA SER A 407 9.81 -3.40 -10.42
C SER A 407 10.80 -2.25 -10.23
N GLN A 408 11.76 -2.13 -11.14
CA GLN A 408 12.67 -0.98 -11.14
C GLN A 408 11.89 0.35 -11.25
N PRO A 409 12.30 1.39 -10.50
CA PRO A 409 11.67 2.71 -10.59
C PRO A 409 11.64 3.24 -12.02
N SER A 410 10.67 4.10 -12.30
CA SER A 410 10.60 4.78 -13.60
C SER A 410 11.85 5.64 -13.81
N LYS A 411 12.47 5.53 -15.00
CA LYS A 411 13.52 6.47 -15.45
C LYS A 411 12.97 7.90 -15.58
N HIS A 412 11.65 8.04 -15.75
CA HIS A 412 10.94 9.31 -15.79
C HIS A 412 10.26 9.56 -14.45
N LEU A 413 11.05 10.05 -13.49
CA LEU A 413 10.55 10.43 -12.16
C LEU A 413 9.43 11.46 -12.29
N THR A 414 8.32 11.20 -11.61
CA THR A 414 7.21 12.13 -11.47
C THR A 414 7.26 12.73 -10.06
N ARG A 415 6.70 13.92 -9.86
CA ARG A 415 6.57 14.49 -8.50
C ARG A 415 5.75 13.61 -7.55
N TYR A 416 4.90 12.74 -8.11
CA TYR A 416 4.02 11.84 -7.39
C TYR A 416 4.66 10.47 -7.10
N ASN A 417 5.91 10.23 -7.54
CA ASN A 417 6.62 8.95 -7.43
C ASN A 417 5.85 7.74 -8.00
N LEU A 418 5.13 7.93 -9.11
CA LEU A 418 4.37 6.86 -9.77
C LEU A 418 5.29 5.73 -10.31
N SER A 419 4.88 4.47 -10.10
CA SER A 419 5.50 3.31 -10.74
C SER A 419 5.31 3.33 -12.27
N ARG A 420 6.09 2.52 -13.00
CA ARG A 420 5.89 2.32 -14.45
C ARG A 420 4.46 1.89 -14.75
N PHE A 421 3.87 1.04 -13.91
CA PHE A 421 2.49 0.58 -14.06
C PHE A 421 1.49 1.70 -13.75
N ALA A 422 1.67 2.42 -12.64
CA ALA A 422 0.84 3.55 -12.24
C ALA A 422 0.76 4.65 -13.31
N ILE A 423 1.89 4.93 -13.99
CA ILE A 423 1.94 5.86 -15.12
C ILE A 423 0.95 5.44 -16.20
N THR A 424 0.70 4.16 -16.45
CA THR A 424 -0.19 3.72 -17.55
C THR A 424 -1.69 3.83 -17.23
N LEU A 425 -2.07 3.96 -15.95
CA LEU A 425 -3.45 3.73 -15.53
C LEU A 425 -4.45 4.78 -16.06
N ASN A 426 -3.99 6.02 -16.20
CA ASN A 426 -4.81 7.14 -16.65
C ASN A 426 -4.55 7.53 -18.12
N GLU A 427 -3.86 6.67 -18.88
CA GLU A 427 -3.61 6.85 -20.31
C GLU A 427 -4.90 6.73 -21.13
N LEU A 428 -5.16 7.70 -22.02
CA LEU A 428 -6.17 7.61 -23.06
C LEU A 428 -5.49 7.24 -24.38
N LYS A 429 -5.54 5.95 -24.74
CA LYS A 429 -5.06 5.48 -26.05
C LYS A 429 -5.95 6.01 -27.18
N PRO A 430 -5.43 6.20 -28.40
CA PRO A 430 -6.26 6.55 -29.56
C PRO A 430 -7.43 5.58 -29.73
N GLY A 431 -8.65 6.09 -29.91
CA GLY A 431 -9.85 5.28 -30.06
C GLY A 431 -10.44 4.71 -28.76
N LEU A 432 -9.77 4.87 -27.61
CA LEU A 432 -10.28 4.40 -26.32
C LEU A 432 -11.39 5.31 -25.81
N LYS A 433 -11.24 6.63 -25.96
CA LYS A 433 -12.19 7.63 -25.46
C LYS A 433 -13.63 7.37 -25.95
N GLU A 434 -13.77 6.98 -27.21
CA GLU A 434 -15.03 6.70 -27.89
C GLU A 434 -15.69 5.40 -27.41
N LYS A 435 -14.93 4.51 -26.77
CA LYS A 435 -15.40 3.23 -26.21
C LYS A 435 -15.72 3.30 -24.72
N LEU A 436 -15.32 4.36 -24.02
CA LEU A 436 -15.52 4.48 -22.58
C LEU A 436 -16.92 5.01 -22.25
N PRO A 437 -17.52 4.58 -21.11
CA PRO A 437 -18.69 5.26 -20.59
C PRO A 437 -18.32 6.68 -20.13
N SER A 438 -19.32 7.57 -20.09
CA SER A 438 -19.17 8.94 -19.54
C SER A 438 -18.66 9.00 -18.10
N THR A 439 -18.76 7.88 -17.37
CA THR A 439 -18.37 7.73 -15.97
C THR A 439 -16.92 7.30 -15.75
N ASP A 440 -16.14 7.00 -16.82
CA ASP A 440 -14.75 6.51 -16.65
C ASP A 440 -13.81 7.58 -16.08
N SER A 441 -13.00 7.22 -15.06
CA SER A 441 -12.04 8.13 -14.42
C SER A 441 -11.09 8.81 -15.40
N ARG A 442 -10.79 8.22 -16.57
CA ARG A 442 -9.92 8.88 -17.57
C ARG A 442 -10.54 10.14 -18.19
N LEU A 443 -11.87 10.24 -18.14
CA LEU A 443 -12.65 11.39 -18.65
C LEU A 443 -12.86 12.46 -17.57
N ARG A 444 -12.43 12.20 -16.33
CA ARG A 444 -12.57 13.10 -15.20
C ARG A 444 -11.71 14.38 -15.39
N PRO A 445 -12.30 15.58 -15.46
CA PRO A 445 -11.61 16.79 -15.91
C PRO A 445 -10.58 17.35 -14.92
N ASP A 446 -10.88 17.41 -13.63
CA ASP A 446 -9.96 17.88 -12.58
C ASP A 446 -8.69 17.00 -12.52
N GLN A 447 -8.88 15.69 -12.59
CA GLN A 447 -7.78 14.73 -12.63
C GLN A 447 -6.93 14.87 -13.90
N ARG A 448 -7.54 15.06 -15.08
CA ARG A 448 -6.82 15.26 -16.34
C ARG A 448 -6.03 16.57 -16.35
N CYS A 449 -6.62 17.67 -15.86
CA CYS A 449 -5.93 18.94 -15.73
C CYS A 449 -4.72 18.82 -14.79
N LEU A 450 -4.85 18.11 -13.66
CA LEU A 450 -3.72 17.88 -12.76
C LEU A 450 -2.60 17.08 -13.45
N GLU A 451 -2.95 16.04 -14.22
CA GLU A 451 -1.98 15.24 -14.96
C GLU A 451 -1.18 16.06 -15.98
N ASN A 452 -1.83 17.03 -16.63
CA ASN A 452 -1.19 17.97 -17.56
C ASN A 452 -0.44 19.11 -16.84
N GLY A 453 -0.48 19.20 -15.52
CA GLY A 453 0.08 20.33 -14.76
C GLY A 453 -0.67 21.64 -14.97
N GLU A 454 -1.95 21.61 -15.32
CA GLU A 454 -2.85 22.77 -15.40
C GLU A 454 -3.52 22.99 -14.02
N TYR A 455 -2.71 23.34 -13.01
CA TYR A 455 -3.11 23.33 -11.60
C TYR A 455 -4.29 24.26 -11.28
N THR A 456 -4.34 25.42 -11.92
CA THR A 456 -5.42 26.40 -11.69
C THR A 456 -6.76 25.83 -12.13
N LYS A 457 -6.83 25.31 -13.36
CA LYS A 457 -8.05 24.66 -13.91
C LYS A 457 -8.41 23.39 -13.14
N ALA A 458 -7.41 22.60 -12.75
CA ALA A 458 -7.64 21.39 -11.96
C ALA A 458 -8.35 21.71 -10.65
N ASN A 459 -7.98 22.81 -9.99
CA ASN A 459 -8.62 23.23 -8.74
C ASN A 459 -10.04 23.78 -8.96
N GLU A 460 -10.28 24.52 -10.05
CA GLU A 460 -11.61 25.01 -10.43
C GLU A 460 -12.59 23.84 -10.71
N GLU A 461 -12.16 22.89 -11.54
CA GLU A 461 -12.94 21.70 -11.87
C GLU A 461 -13.17 20.81 -10.64
N LYS A 462 -12.17 20.69 -9.76
CA LYS A 462 -12.31 19.94 -8.52
C LYS A 462 -13.40 20.54 -7.63
N LEU A 463 -13.39 21.86 -7.45
CA LEU A 463 -14.42 22.54 -6.67
C LEU A 463 -15.82 22.36 -7.28
N ARG A 464 -15.93 22.42 -8.61
CA ARG A 464 -17.18 22.19 -9.34
C ARG A 464 -17.72 20.77 -9.11
N LEU A 465 -16.87 19.76 -9.22
CA LEU A 465 -17.24 18.36 -9.02
C LEU A 465 -17.53 18.04 -7.55
N GLU A 466 -16.82 18.64 -6.59
CA GLU A 466 -17.11 18.52 -5.16
C GLU A 466 -18.48 19.09 -4.79
N GLN A 467 -18.88 20.22 -5.37
CA GLN A 467 -20.23 20.78 -5.17
C GLN A 467 -21.31 19.80 -5.62
N ARG A 468 -21.09 19.14 -6.76
CA ARG A 468 -21.97 18.07 -7.25
C ARG A 468 -21.96 16.86 -6.31
N GLN A 469 -20.80 16.47 -5.80
CA GLN A 469 -20.65 15.36 -4.86
C GLN A 469 -21.38 15.60 -3.52
N ARG A 470 -21.53 16.84 -3.06
CA ARG A 470 -22.34 17.15 -1.86
C ARG A 470 -23.80 16.73 -2.01
N GLN A 471 -24.32 16.70 -3.24
CA GLN A 471 -25.68 16.21 -3.52
C GLN A 471 -25.75 14.67 -3.55
N ALA A 472 -24.61 13.97 -3.65
CA ALA A 472 -24.57 12.51 -3.73
C ALA A 472 -25.11 11.84 -2.44
N ARG A 473 -25.01 12.49 -1.27
CA ARG A 473 -25.66 11.98 -0.05
C ARG A 473 -27.18 11.92 -0.22
N LYS A 474 -27.79 13.01 -0.71
CA LYS A 474 -29.23 13.06 -1.00
C LYS A 474 -29.61 12.04 -2.08
N MET A 475 -28.76 11.82 -3.08
CA MET A 475 -29.00 10.78 -4.10
C MET A 475 -29.00 9.38 -3.47
N GLN A 476 -28.01 9.08 -2.62
CA GLN A 476 -27.91 7.80 -1.93
C GLN A 476 -29.11 7.55 -1.01
N GLU A 477 -29.53 8.56 -0.24
CA GLU A 477 -30.73 8.51 0.61
C GLU A 477 -32.03 8.29 -0.19
N ARG A 478 -32.09 8.79 -1.44
CA ARG A 478 -33.22 8.57 -2.37
C ARG A 478 -33.20 7.19 -3.05
N GLY A 479 -32.33 6.28 -2.61
CA GLY A 479 -32.27 4.91 -3.13
C GLY A 479 -31.44 4.77 -4.39
N TRP A 480 -30.43 5.60 -4.60
CA TRP A 480 -29.43 5.39 -5.65
C TRP A 480 -28.80 4.00 -5.52
N LYS A 481 -28.57 3.32 -6.65
CA LYS A 481 -27.96 2.01 -6.71
C LYS A 481 -26.78 2.02 -7.69
N PRO A 482 -25.70 1.28 -7.37
CA PRO A 482 -24.62 1.05 -8.32
C PRO A 482 -25.11 0.31 -9.55
N ARG A 483 -24.42 0.52 -10.67
CA ARG A 483 -24.81 0.00 -11.98
C ARG A 483 -24.24 -1.39 -12.25
N TRP A 484 -22.98 -1.62 -11.89
CA TRP A 484 -22.23 -2.81 -12.29
C TRP A 484 -21.99 -3.76 -11.13
N PHE A 485 -22.38 -3.37 -9.93
CA PHE A 485 -22.21 -4.15 -8.71
C PHE A 485 -23.51 -4.23 -7.94
N VAL A 486 -23.67 -5.29 -7.13
CA VAL A 486 -24.79 -5.45 -6.20
C VAL A 486 -24.26 -5.74 -4.81
N LYS A 487 -24.86 -5.14 -3.79
CA LYS A 487 -24.53 -5.44 -2.40
C LYS A 487 -25.04 -6.84 -2.05
N GLU A 488 -24.17 -7.69 -1.50
CA GLU A 488 -24.52 -9.04 -1.08
C GLU A 488 -25.52 -9.03 0.08
N LYS A 489 -26.42 -10.02 0.11
CA LYS A 489 -27.44 -10.11 1.16
C LYS A 489 -26.78 -10.47 2.49
N GLY A 490 -26.98 -9.64 3.52
CA GLY A 490 -26.48 -9.91 4.87
C GLY A 490 -25.00 -9.61 5.07
N GLY A 491 -24.32 -9.01 4.09
CA GLY A 491 -22.91 -8.62 4.18
C GLY A 491 -22.66 -7.16 3.77
N GLU A 492 -21.39 -6.75 3.85
CA GLU A 492 -20.92 -5.44 3.37
C GLU A 492 -20.29 -5.50 1.97
N ALA A 493 -20.06 -6.71 1.46
CA ALA A 493 -19.43 -6.96 0.17
C ALA A 493 -20.33 -6.60 -1.02
N TYR A 494 -19.70 -6.31 -2.15
CA TYR A 494 -20.34 -6.04 -3.42
C TYR A 494 -19.80 -6.99 -4.48
N SER A 495 -20.68 -7.67 -5.20
CA SER A 495 -20.30 -8.56 -6.30
C SER A 495 -20.60 -7.91 -7.65
N TYR A 496 -19.72 -8.14 -8.62
CA TYR A 496 -19.93 -7.71 -10.01
C TYR A 496 -21.06 -8.52 -10.64
N ILE A 497 -22.02 -7.84 -11.28
CA ILE A 497 -23.23 -8.49 -11.84
C ILE A 497 -23.12 -8.80 -13.34
N GLY A 498 -22.00 -8.48 -13.98
CA GLY A 498 -21.87 -8.57 -15.44
C GLY A 498 -22.44 -7.35 -16.16
N GLY A 499 -22.41 -7.38 -17.50
CA GLY A 499 -23.03 -6.37 -18.36
C GLY A 499 -22.13 -5.20 -18.76
N TYR A 500 -21.06 -4.90 -18.00
CA TYR A 500 -20.16 -3.78 -18.34
C TYR A 500 -19.43 -4.03 -19.67
N TRP A 501 -18.81 -5.21 -19.80
CA TRP A 501 -18.05 -5.57 -20.99
C TRP A 501 -18.95 -5.76 -22.21
N GLU A 502 -20.15 -6.29 -22.01
CA GLU A 502 -21.18 -6.46 -23.04
C GLU A 502 -21.73 -5.11 -23.53
N ALA A 503 -21.94 -4.16 -22.62
CA ALA A 503 -22.31 -2.78 -22.95
C ALA A 503 -21.20 -2.10 -23.74
N LYS A 504 -19.93 -2.27 -23.32
CA LYS A 504 -18.76 -1.75 -24.02
C LYS A 504 -18.62 -2.29 -25.44
N GLU A 505 -18.80 -3.60 -25.63
CA GLU A 505 -18.73 -4.24 -26.94
C GLU A 505 -19.77 -3.67 -27.92
N LYS A 506 -20.97 -3.34 -27.40
CA LYS A 506 -22.07 -2.74 -28.18
C LYS A 506 -21.97 -1.22 -28.32
N GLY A 507 -21.13 -0.56 -27.52
CA GLY A 507 -21.09 0.90 -27.39
C GLY A 507 -22.36 1.49 -26.76
N ASP A 508 -23.08 0.69 -25.98
CA ASP A 508 -24.34 1.10 -25.34
C ASP A 508 -24.08 1.68 -23.94
N TRP A 509 -24.07 3.00 -23.87
CA TRP A 509 -23.88 3.76 -22.64
C TRP A 509 -25.09 4.61 -22.26
N GLU A 510 -26.27 4.38 -22.86
CA GLU A 510 -27.47 5.21 -22.61
C GLU A 510 -27.85 5.26 -21.13
N SER A 511 -27.56 4.17 -20.42
CA SER A 511 -27.84 4.06 -19.01
C SER A 511 -26.80 4.77 -18.11
N CYS A 512 -25.61 5.09 -18.61
CA CYS A 512 -24.55 5.74 -17.83
C CYS A 512 -24.83 7.24 -17.67
N PRO A 513 -24.95 7.76 -16.43
CA PRO A 513 -25.18 9.19 -16.23
C PRO A 513 -23.95 10.02 -16.59
N ASP A 514 -24.15 11.24 -17.06
CA ASP A 514 -23.07 12.22 -17.19
C ASP A 514 -22.75 12.82 -15.82
N ILE A 515 -21.83 12.20 -15.08
CA ILE A 515 -21.42 12.62 -13.73
C ILE A 515 -20.37 13.74 -13.73
N PHE A 516 -19.71 14.00 -14.86
CA PHE A 516 -18.69 15.04 -14.98
C PHE A 516 -19.23 16.33 -15.62
N GLY A 517 -20.35 16.28 -16.33
CA GLY A 517 -20.97 17.43 -16.97
C GLY A 517 -21.41 18.54 -16.03
N GLN A 518 -21.92 19.63 -16.62
CA GLN A 518 -22.47 20.75 -15.87
C GLN A 518 -23.76 20.33 -15.16
N VAL A 519 -23.93 20.76 -13.91
CA VAL A 519 -25.23 20.64 -13.23
C VAL A 519 -26.19 21.56 -13.99
N PRO A 520 -27.36 21.09 -14.45
CA PRO A 520 -28.37 22.01 -14.92
C PRO A 520 -28.61 23.01 -13.80
N THR A 521 -28.29 24.28 -14.01
CA THR A 521 -28.87 25.34 -13.18
C THR A 521 -30.36 25.15 -13.34
N ASP A 522 -31.02 24.65 -12.28
CA ASP A 522 -32.47 24.59 -12.25
C ASP A 522 -32.96 25.94 -12.76
N GLN A 523 -33.69 25.88 -13.87
CA GLN A 523 -34.56 26.97 -14.25
C GLN A 523 -35.36 27.27 -13.00
N ASN A 524 -35.18 28.48 -12.46
CA ASN A 524 -36.15 29.11 -11.59
C ASN A 524 -37.51 28.91 -12.26
N SER A 525 -38.21 27.87 -11.84
CA SER A 525 -39.57 27.56 -12.26
C SER A 525 -40.44 28.30 -11.27
N ASP A 526 -40.78 29.51 -11.72
CA ASP A 526 -41.87 30.41 -11.32
C ASP A 526 -42.04 30.79 -9.84
#